data_AF-A0A067ML69-F1
#
_entry.id   AF-A0A067ML69-F1
#
_cell.length_a   1.000
_cell.length_b   1.000
_cell.length_c   1.000
_cell.angle_alpha   90.00
_cell.angle_beta   90.00
_cell.angle_gamma   90.00
#
_symmetry.space_group_name_H-M   'P 1'
#
loop_
_entity.id
_entity.type
_entity.pdbx_description
1 polymer ?
#
loop_
_entity_poly.entity_id
_entity_poly.type
_entity_poly.pdbx_seq_one_letter_code
_entity_poly.pdbx_strand_id
1 'polypeptide(L)'
;MANRRQTLGVNESGIPMPSSAFKKPMPSRGLRMSMAGPPQRLFQPPPPTSHNPRMSMFRAPPQQANLGASQLHRAGRRQSQFGARPTAGIPHFPMPTKELRPVRDKSYQAKEQQEILAYLQGAGFQLPNLSIKTLQSPSVKDFQAIFKFLVKELDEDYLFGRGGKKFEDEFIIILKDYRYPHIDISKTGLSAATSPHTWPAILAILHWMVQLCEAKIRWFHDGVCDDPYVLPFEDIQLESGRPELANIIRFDFLSQAYHQFWTDGSEDVTELVEKLEELLDKKDSVINKRCDENQAELARLKAEYQKLRAEPSPLVLRRKELEKLTVDVVKWENFKEHQTAKLEDVKKSNVLLSDQIANLESQIEKFKAERARLIGVVEKQELTPEEVSRMSSERDQLRRTLEDLRTRVAESKRATWDREVASTKRGDTVEQAVNEYMALAYKTGMYPHPPEPFSDVDFSLELHLAASNPHEMLTADVKGTIRPALLKVAEGIRIERANVNDEKIRIEHDLDRLTNECDNTREELQSRDVQLDVLLRQAEDIKDRAAEETAASNNEASKLEREVGNIQTSVQQSELAMKSRLSALEVEYADIEHRTRRLKEDTINEIVAHTQLIVKFKTQVGTLLDGLAEYAEQV
;
A
#
# COMPACT_ATOMS: atom_id res chain seq x y z
N MET A 1 -82.38 46.79 4.28
CA MET A 1 -82.83 46.42 2.91
C MET A 1 -82.66 44.92 2.74
N ALA A 2 -83.53 44.26 1.95
CA ALA A 2 -83.46 42.88 1.39
C ALA A 2 -82.72 41.73 2.14
N ASN A 3 -83.26 40.50 2.31
CA ASN A 3 -84.67 40.04 2.27
C ASN A 3 -84.81 38.63 2.94
N ARG A 4 -86.06 38.26 3.26
CA ARG A 4 -86.67 36.94 3.67
C ARG A 4 -85.92 35.63 3.25
N ARG A 5 -86.03 34.45 3.92
CA ARG A 5 -86.99 33.79 4.88
C ARG A 5 -86.24 32.64 5.64
N GLN A 6 -86.52 32.24 6.90
CA GLN A 6 -87.52 31.26 7.42
C GLN A 6 -87.55 29.86 6.73
N THR A 7 -87.72 28.67 7.37
CA THR A 7 -87.85 28.21 8.80
C THR A 7 -87.93 26.66 8.90
N LEU A 8 -87.54 26.06 10.06
CA LEU A 8 -87.93 24.72 10.63
C LEU A 8 -87.50 23.42 9.87
N GLY A 9 -87.28 22.25 10.50
CA GLY A 9 -87.15 21.86 11.94
C GLY A 9 -87.33 20.33 12.20
N VAL A 10 -86.98 19.83 13.42
CA VAL A 10 -87.43 18.54 14.08
C VAL A 10 -86.86 17.20 13.54
N ASN A 11 -86.51 16.11 14.30
CA ASN A 11 -86.10 15.85 15.71
C ASN A 11 -85.28 14.50 15.83
N GLU A 12 -84.52 14.33 16.93
CA GLU A 12 -84.17 13.11 17.73
C GLU A 12 -84.09 11.70 17.09
N SER A 13 -82.97 10.95 17.21
CA SER A 13 -82.66 9.98 18.33
C SER A 13 -81.34 9.18 18.00
N GLY A 14 -80.84 8.11 18.66
CA GLY A 14 -81.38 7.24 19.75
C GLY A 14 -80.45 6.17 20.40
N ILE A 15 -79.14 6.05 20.08
CA ILE A 15 -78.12 5.13 20.70
C ILE A 15 -78.34 3.59 20.40
N PRO A 16 -77.61 2.60 21.00
CA PRO A 16 -76.39 1.89 20.48
C PRO A 16 -76.55 0.47 19.85
N MET A 17 -75.42 -0.10 19.37
CA MET A 17 -75.24 -1.48 18.85
C MET A 17 -75.19 -2.60 19.93
N PRO A 18 -75.09 -3.89 19.53
CA PRO A 18 -73.88 -4.65 19.94
C PRO A 18 -73.27 -5.69 18.94
N SER A 19 -71.93 -5.81 19.03
CA SER A 19 -71.08 -7.02 18.98
C SER A 19 -71.12 -8.08 17.84
N SER A 20 -70.13 -7.96 16.95
CA SER A 20 -69.11 -8.97 16.54
C SER A 20 -69.37 -10.49 16.69
N ALA A 21 -69.11 -11.26 15.62
CA ALA A 21 -69.06 -12.73 15.62
C ALA A 21 -67.72 -13.32 15.08
N PHE A 22 -67.40 -14.54 15.55
CA PHE A 22 -66.17 -15.33 15.27
C PHE A 22 -65.95 -15.69 13.79
N LYS A 23 -64.66 -15.89 13.41
CA LYS A 23 -64.20 -17.14 12.74
C LYS A 23 -62.67 -17.35 12.74
N LYS A 24 -62.28 -18.63 12.86
CA LYS A 24 -60.95 -19.23 12.54
C LYS A 24 -61.09 -19.99 11.17
N PRO A 25 -60.14 -20.82 10.66
CA PRO A 25 -58.74 -21.09 11.03
C PRO A 25 -57.73 -21.08 9.82
N MET A 26 -56.45 -21.39 10.09
CA MET A 26 -55.42 -21.78 9.12
C MET A 26 -55.28 -23.32 8.99
N PRO A 27 -54.81 -23.87 7.84
CA PRO A 27 -54.46 -25.29 7.70
C PRO A 27 -52.95 -25.60 7.81
N SER A 28 -52.62 -26.85 8.18
CA SER A 28 -51.30 -27.50 7.98
C SER A 28 -51.27 -28.19 6.58
N ARG A 29 -50.26 -28.92 6.05
CA ARG A 29 -49.19 -29.83 6.57
C ARG A 29 -48.27 -30.17 5.36
N GLY A 30 -47.02 -30.67 5.43
CA GLY A 30 -46.07 -30.94 6.52
C GLY A 30 -45.16 -32.15 6.22
N LEU A 31 -43.87 -32.09 6.61
CA LEU A 31 -42.81 -33.14 6.56
C LEU A 31 -42.18 -33.55 5.21
N ARG A 32 -40.83 -33.54 5.15
CA ARG A 32 -40.02 -34.74 4.87
C ARG A 32 -38.57 -34.62 5.37
N MET A 33 -37.99 -35.73 5.84
CA MET A 33 -36.56 -35.92 6.13
C MET A 33 -35.84 -36.50 4.89
N SER A 34 -34.50 -36.34 4.80
CA SER A 34 -33.55 -37.48 4.70
C SER A 34 -32.13 -37.13 4.19
N MET A 35 -31.14 -37.72 4.89
CA MET A 35 -29.91 -38.36 4.37
C MET A 35 -28.78 -37.57 3.65
N ALA A 36 -27.58 -37.72 4.23
CA ALA A 36 -26.25 -37.95 3.62
C ALA A 36 -25.90 -37.38 2.23
N GLY A 37 -24.82 -36.59 2.17
CA GLY A 37 -24.21 -36.10 0.92
C GLY A 37 -22.94 -36.84 0.47
N PRO A 38 -22.40 -36.54 -0.74
CA PRO A 38 -21.15 -37.06 -1.28
C PRO A 38 -19.94 -36.11 -1.05
N PRO A 39 -18.68 -36.50 -1.38
CA PRO A 39 -17.51 -36.00 -0.64
C PRO A 39 -16.41 -35.28 -1.47
N GLN A 40 -15.37 -34.87 -0.73
CA GLN A 40 -13.97 -34.65 -1.14
C GLN A 40 -13.59 -33.35 -1.88
N ARG A 41 -12.31 -32.99 -1.74
CA ARG A 41 -11.65 -31.77 -2.24
C ARG A 41 -10.67 -32.10 -3.37
N LEU A 42 -10.34 -31.10 -4.18
CA LEU A 42 -8.98 -30.95 -4.72
C LEU A 42 -8.53 -29.49 -4.57
N PHE A 43 -7.22 -29.29 -4.40
CA PHE A 43 -6.59 -27.99 -4.13
C PHE A 43 -6.14 -27.29 -5.42
N GLN A 44 -6.14 -25.95 -5.42
CA GLN A 44 -5.28 -25.15 -6.30
C GLN A 44 -4.87 -23.84 -5.61
N PRO A 45 -3.60 -23.40 -5.70
CA PRO A 45 -3.08 -22.18 -5.05
C PRO A 45 -3.39 -20.88 -5.82
N PRO A 46 -3.20 -19.68 -5.23
CA PRO A 46 -3.87 -18.45 -5.66
C PRO A 46 -3.09 -17.59 -6.68
N PRO A 47 -3.79 -16.73 -7.46
CA PRO A 47 -3.19 -15.65 -8.24
C PRO A 47 -3.10 -14.33 -7.42
N PRO A 48 -2.05 -13.51 -7.59
CA PRO A 48 -1.97 -12.18 -6.99
C PRO A 48 -2.73 -11.11 -7.80
N THR A 49 -3.54 -10.33 -7.08
CA THR A 49 -3.85 -8.89 -7.27
C THR A 49 -3.42 -8.19 -8.58
N SER A 50 -4.37 -7.59 -9.32
CA SER A 50 -4.64 -6.12 -9.27
C SER A 50 -5.33 -5.53 -10.53
N HIS A 51 -6.47 -4.88 -10.31
CA HIS A 51 -7.03 -3.70 -11.01
C HIS A 51 -6.84 -3.47 -12.54
N ASN A 52 -7.85 -3.93 -13.27
CA ASN A 52 -8.48 -3.24 -14.43
C ASN A 52 -9.09 -1.86 -14.04
N PRO A 53 -9.65 -1.02 -14.96
CA PRO A 53 -9.15 -0.61 -16.30
C PRO A 53 -9.51 0.87 -16.68
N ARG A 54 -9.01 1.39 -17.81
CA ARG A 54 -9.71 2.22 -18.86
C ARG A 54 -8.68 2.81 -19.86
N MET A 55 -8.83 2.64 -21.19
CA MET A 55 -9.72 3.34 -22.16
C MET A 55 -9.31 4.83 -22.37
N SER A 56 -9.32 5.42 -23.57
CA SER A 56 -10.20 5.18 -24.73
C SER A 56 -9.69 5.75 -26.08
N MET A 57 -10.35 5.37 -27.19
CA MET A 57 -10.33 5.97 -28.55
C MET A 57 -8.99 5.95 -29.32
N PHE A 58 -8.92 5.76 -30.65
CA PHE A 58 -9.92 5.93 -31.74
C PHE A 58 -10.02 4.71 -32.67
N ARG A 59 -11.10 4.61 -33.47
CA ARG A 59 -11.21 3.65 -34.59
C ARG A 59 -12.06 4.21 -35.74
N ALA A 60 -11.59 4.03 -36.97
CA ALA A 60 -12.31 4.27 -38.22
C ALA A 60 -12.11 3.08 -39.20
N PRO A 61 -12.91 2.93 -40.28
CA PRO A 61 -13.08 1.63 -40.96
C PRO A 61 -12.02 1.25 -42.03
N PRO A 62 -12.00 -0.02 -42.50
CA PRO A 62 -11.00 -0.54 -43.44
C PRO A 62 -11.52 -0.81 -44.85
N GLN A 63 -10.61 -0.94 -45.84
CA GLN A 63 -10.60 -2.06 -46.82
C GLN A 63 -9.33 -2.07 -47.70
N GLN A 64 -8.88 -3.29 -48.04
CA GLN A 64 -8.35 -3.82 -49.34
C GLN A 64 -7.57 -2.88 -50.31
N ALA A 65 -6.51 -3.31 -51.01
CA ALA A 65 -5.80 -4.62 -51.05
C ALA A 65 -4.44 -4.51 -51.81
N ASN A 66 -3.85 -5.67 -52.12
CA ASN A 66 -2.80 -5.97 -53.12
C ASN A 66 -1.31 -5.74 -52.79
N LEU A 67 -0.67 -6.88 -52.50
CA LEU A 67 0.38 -7.50 -53.32
C LEU A 67 1.58 -6.64 -53.78
N GLY A 68 2.72 -6.83 -53.14
CA GLY A 68 4.05 -6.49 -53.66
C GLY A 68 5.13 -7.36 -52.98
N ALA A 69 5.74 -8.28 -53.72
CA ALA A 69 6.67 -9.26 -53.16
C ALA A 69 8.13 -8.85 -53.35
N SER A 70 8.99 -9.08 -52.33
CA SER A 70 10.06 -10.10 -52.44
C SER A 70 10.97 -10.20 -51.20
N GLN A 71 11.12 -11.46 -50.75
CA GLN A 71 12.34 -12.11 -50.25
C GLN A 71 13.22 -11.41 -49.18
N LEU A 72 13.18 -11.97 -47.96
CA LEU A 72 14.30 -11.96 -47.02
C LEU A 72 15.50 -12.72 -47.61
N HIS A 73 16.71 -12.44 -47.11
CA HIS A 73 17.66 -13.52 -46.83
C HIS A 73 18.41 -13.36 -45.48
N ARG A 74 18.56 -14.50 -44.81
CA ARG A 74 19.38 -14.79 -43.60
C ARG A 74 20.89 -14.72 -43.92
N ALA A 75 21.83 -14.67 -42.97
CA ALA A 75 21.84 -14.30 -41.54
C ALA A 75 23.28 -14.41 -40.97
N GLY A 76 23.51 -13.90 -39.76
CA GLY A 76 24.70 -14.18 -38.93
C GLY A 76 25.82 -13.12 -39.02
N ARG A 77 26.72 -13.02 -38.03
CA ARG A 77 26.86 -13.77 -36.77
C ARG A 77 27.46 -12.85 -35.69
N ARG A 78 27.04 -13.00 -34.42
CA ARG A 78 27.62 -12.27 -33.28
C ARG A 78 29.07 -12.70 -33.01
N GLN A 79 29.88 -11.76 -32.53
CA GLN A 79 30.78 -12.01 -31.40
C GLN A 79 30.90 -10.76 -30.54
N SER A 80 31.07 -10.95 -29.23
CA SER A 80 31.11 -9.89 -28.21
C SER A 80 32.15 -10.27 -27.17
N GLN A 81 33.07 -9.37 -26.87
CA GLN A 81 34.17 -9.62 -25.93
C GLN A 81 34.19 -8.51 -24.88
N PHE A 82 34.09 -8.88 -23.60
CA PHE A 82 34.16 -7.92 -22.49
C PHE A 82 35.62 -7.54 -22.21
N GLY A 83 35.85 -6.26 -21.91
CA GLY A 83 37.13 -5.70 -21.47
C GLY A 83 36.89 -4.64 -20.38
N ALA A 84 37.86 -4.43 -19.50
CA ALA A 84 37.68 -3.64 -18.28
C ALA A 84 37.61 -2.12 -18.52
N ARG A 85 36.99 -1.40 -17.57
CA ARG A 85 37.01 0.06 -17.46
C ARG A 85 38.41 0.55 -17.05
N PRO A 86 38.90 1.66 -17.62
CA PRO A 86 39.68 2.65 -16.89
C PRO A 86 38.77 3.78 -16.34
N THR A 87 39.35 4.66 -15.54
CA THR A 87 38.69 5.80 -14.88
C THR A 87 38.34 6.96 -15.83
N ALA A 88 37.52 7.90 -15.36
CA ALA A 88 37.11 9.07 -16.12
C ALA A 88 38.31 9.95 -16.51
N GLY A 89 38.45 10.19 -17.81
CA GLY A 89 39.26 11.25 -18.41
C GLY A 89 38.44 11.92 -19.50
N ILE A 90 38.88 13.11 -19.92
CA ILE A 90 38.21 13.93 -20.96
C ILE A 90 37.96 13.08 -22.22
N PRO A 91 36.78 13.12 -22.87
CA PRO A 91 36.46 12.28 -24.03
C PRO A 91 37.49 12.40 -25.15
N HIS A 92 38.31 11.36 -25.31
CA HIS A 92 39.32 11.32 -26.36
C HIS A 92 38.67 10.82 -27.65
N PHE A 93 38.24 11.76 -28.50
CA PHE A 93 37.73 11.44 -29.84
C PHE A 93 38.76 10.59 -30.59
N PRO A 94 38.39 9.40 -31.11
CA PRO A 94 39.31 8.55 -31.85
C PRO A 94 39.64 9.21 -33.18
N MET A 95 40.79 9.87 -33.25
CA MET A 95 41.25 10.55 -34.46
C MET A 95 41.32 9.56 -35.64
N PRO A 96 40.70 9.87 -36.79
CA PRO A 96 40.73 8.99 -37.95
C PRO A 96 42.16 8.94 -38.49
N THR A 97 42.81 7.78 -38.35
CA THR A 97 44.22 7.51 -38.77
C THR A 97 44.43 7.48 -40.29
N LYS A 98 43.51 8.07 -41.05
CA LYS A 98 43.49 8.12 -42.52
C LYS A 98 42.78 9.40 -42.95
N GLU A 99 43.42 10.18 -43.81
CA GLU A 99 42.82 11.37 -44.42
C GLU A 99 41.48 11.01 -45.09
N LEU A 100 40.44 11.76 -44.74
CA LEU A 100 39.07 11.57 -45.23
C LEU A 100 38.72 12.57 -46.34
N ARG A 101 39.42 13.70 -46.40
CA ARG A 101 39.20 14.73 -47.42
C ARG A 101 39.81 14.28 -48.75
N PRO A 102 39.20 14.64 -49.90
CA PRO A 102 39.71 14.29 -51.22
C PRO A 102 40.88 15.21 -51.62
N VAL A 103 41.93 15.30 -50.81
CA VAL A 103 43.06 16.24 -50.97
C VAL A 103 43.81 16.12 -52.30
N ARG A 104 43.64 15.02 -53.04
CA ARG A 104 44.20 14.84 -54.40
C ARG A 104 43.28 15.29 -55.53
N ASP A 105 42.01 15.58 -55.26
CA ASP A 105 41.04 16.03 -56.26
C ASP A 105 41.28 17.50 -56.66
N LYS A 106 41.16 17.80 -57.95
CA LYS A 106 41.48 19.13 -58.49
C LYS A 106 40.37 20.16 -58.27
N SER A 107 39.11 19.74 -58.16
CA SER A 107 38.01 20.64 -57.79
C SER A 107 38.06 20.98 -56.29
N TYR A 108 38.42 20.01 -55.45
CA TYR A 108 38.63 20.23 -54.02
C TYR A 108 39.80 21.19 -53.75
N GLN A 109 40.97 20.93 -54.34
CA GLN A 109 42.12 21.85 -54.26
C GLN A 109 41.79 23.27 -54.73
N ALA A 110 41.02 23.42 -55.82
CA ALA A 110 40.61 24.74 -56.31
C ALA A 110 39.70 25.46 -55.31
N LYS A 111 38.82 24.73 -54.61
CA LYS A 111 37.99 25.27 -53.53
C LYS A 111 38.85 25.69 -52.32
N GLU A 112 39.74 24.81 -51.83
CA GLU A 112 40.65 25.11 -50.72
C GLU A 112 41.48 26.38 -51.00
N GLN A 113 42.00 26.52 -52.23
CA GLN A 113 42.74 27.71 -52.68
C GLN A 113 41.90 28.98 -52.67
N GLN A 114 40.61 28.91 -53.02
CA GLN A 114 39.71 30.07 -52.99
C GLN A 114 39.36 30.50 -51.56
N GLU A 115 39.05 29.54 -50.68
CA GLU A 115 38.72 29.81 -49.28
C GLU A 115 39.93 30.35 -48.49
N ILE A 116 41.13 29.79 -48.69
CA ILE A 116 42.38 30.35 -48.13
C ILE A 116 42.63 31.76 -48.64
N LEU A 117 42.49 32.01 -49.96
CA LEU A 117 42.75 33.33 -50.53
C LEU A 117 41.78 34.39 -49.98
N ALA A 118 40.49 34.06 -49.87
CA ALA A 118 39.48 34.97 -49.35
C ALA A 118 39.75 35.32 -47.88
N TYR A 119 40.08 34.33 -47.04
CA TYR A 119 40.43 34.57 -45.64
C TYR A 119 41.70 35.42 -45.49
N LEU A 120 42.78 35.10 -46.21
CA LEU A 120 44.03 35.87 -46.14
C LEU A 120 43.85 37.32 -46.62
N GLN A 121 42.99 37.57 -47.61
CA GLN A 121 42.64 38.92 -48.04
C GLN A 121 41.78 39.66 -47.00
N GLY A 122 40.82 38.98 -46.37
CA GLY A 122 39.98 39.55 -45.31
C GLY A 122 40.75 39.88 -44.02
N ALA A 123 41.69 39.01 -43.62
CA ALA A 123 42.56 39.20 -42.46
C ALA A 123 43.78 40.12 -42.71
N GLY A 124 43.85 40.75 -43.89
CA GLY A 124 44.88 41.77 -44.18
C GLY A 124 46.31 41.24 -44.38
N PHE A 125 46.48 39.97 -44.75
CA PHE A 125 47.81 39.35 -44.91
C PHE A 125 48.63 40.01 -46.04
N GLN A 126 49.69 40.73 -45.65
CA GLN A 126 50.51 41.50 -46.59
C GLN A 126 51.61 40.65 -47.26
N LEU A 127 51.26 40.03 -48.39
CA LEU A 127 52.21 39.37 -49.30
C LEU A 127 52.18 40.02 -50.70
N PRO A 128 53.33 40.41 -51.29
CA PRO A 128 53.36 40.97 -52.64
C PRO A 128 52.73 40.04 -53.67
N ASN A 129 51.75 40.55 -54.43
CA ASN A 129 51.01 39.80 -55.46
C ASN A 129 50.22 38.57 -54.93
N LEU A 130 49.69 38.62 -53.70
CA LEU A 130 48.78 37.61 -53.15
C LEU A 130 47.60 37.35 -54.11
N SER A 131 47.58 36.16 -54.72
CA SER A 131 46.58 35.77 -55.72
C SER A 131 46.39 34.25 -55.75
N ILE A 132 45.39 33.77 -56.49
CA ILE A 132 45.12 32.33 -56.63
C ILE A 132 46.35 31.56 -57.19
N LYS A 133 47.16 32.21 -58.03
CA LYS A 133 48.41 31.64 -58.58
C LYS A 133 49.44 31.36 -57.49
N THR A 134 49.50 32.20 -56.46
CA THR A 134 50.38 32.02 -55.29
C THR A 134 50.07 30.74 -54.51
N LEU A 135 48.81 30.29 -54.50
CA LEU A 135 48.38 29.03 -53.85
C LEU A 135 48.37 27.83 -54.81
N GLN A 136 48.45 28.05 -56.11
CA GLN A 136 48.63 27.01 -57.13
C GLN A 136 50.10 26.56 -57.24
N SER A 137 51.04 27.49 -57.11
CA SER A 137 52.48 27.23 -57.16
C SER A 137 53.25 28.21 -56.25
N PRO A 138 53.19 28.05 -54.92
CA PRO A 138 53.94 28.89 -53.98
C PRO A 138 55.44 28.65 -54.06
N SER A 139 56.24 29.61 -53.60
CA SER A 139 57.61 29.33 -53.14
C SER A 139 57.58 28.82 -51.69
N VAL A 140 58.69 28.19 -51.25
CA VAL A 140 58.84 27.74 -49.86
C VAL A 140 58.73 28.92 -48.88
N LYS A 141 59.13 30.14 -49.29
CA LYS A 141 58.99 31.36 -48.47
C LYS A 141 57.53 31.77 -48.31
N ASP A 142 56.73 31.70 -49.37
CA ASP A 142 55.32 32.10 -49.33
C ASP A 142 54.51 31.14 -48.45
N PHE A 143 54.75 29.83 -48.59
CA PHE A 143 54.20 28.81 -47.69
C PHE A 143 54.57 29.08 -46.22
N GLN A 144 55.85 29.33 -45.93
CA GLN A 144 56.30 29.64 -44.56
C GLN A 144 55.67 30.95 -44.04
N ALA A 145 55.48 31.97 -44.87
CA ALA A 145 54.85 33.22 -44.48
C ALA A 145 53.36 33.03 -44.16
N ILE A 146 52.62 32.32 -45.02
CA ILE A 146 51.19 32.00 -44.81
C ILE A 146 51.01 31.16 -43.54
N PHE A 147 51.81 30.11 -43.34
CA PHE A 147 51.74 29.29 -42.13
C PHE A 147 52.03 30.12 -40.87
N LYS A 148 53.09 30.96 -40.88
CA LYS A 148 53.43 31.83 -39.74
C LYS A 148 52.33 32.85 -39.41
N PHE A 149 51.64 33.36 -40.44
CA PHE A 149 50.48 34.23 -40.27
C PHE A 149 49.31 33.49 -39.62
N LEU A 150 48.90 32.33 -40.16
CA LEU A 150 47.81 31.53 -39.60
C LEU A 150 48.10 31.00 -38.18
N VAL A 151 49.37 30.77 -37.83
CA VAL A 151 49.75 30.48 -36.44
C VAL A 151 49.53 31.69 -35.55
N LYS A 152 49.89 32.91 -35.98
CA LYS A 152 49.68 34.14 -35.21
C LYS A 152 48.21 34.53 -35.04
N GLU A 153 47.38 34.29 -36.05
CA GLU A 153 45.92 34.47 -35.93
C GLU A 153 45.31 33.56 -34.84
N LEU A 154 45.91 32.39 -34.60
CA LEU A 154 45.50 31.45 -33.56
C LEU A 154 46.15 31.77 -32.20
N ASP A 155 47.47 31.98 -32.16
CA ASP A 155 48.32 32.24 -30.99
C ASP A 155 49.24 33.45 -31.25
N GLU A 156 48.84 34.62 -30.76
CA GLU A 156 49.50 35.90 -31.04
C GLU A 156 50.93 35.96 -30.47
N ASP A 157 51.12 35.34 -29.30
CA ASP A 157 52.37 35.24 -28.54
C ASP A 157 53.37 34.23 -29.14
N TYR A 158 53.00 33.50 -30.21
CA TYR A 158 53.89 32.47 -30.76
C TYR A 158 55.15 33.06 -31.42
N LEU A 159 56.31 32.82 -30.78
CA LEU A 159 57.63 33.22 -31.26
C LEU A 159 58.38 32.07 -31.95
N PHE A 160 58.33 32.05 -33.28
CA PHE A 160 59.12 31.13 -34.12
C PHE A 160 60.63 31.27 -33.92
N GLY A 161 61.35 30.15 -34.01
CA GLY A 161 62.80 30.04 -33.84
C GLY A 161 63.28 30.04 -32.37
N ARG A 162 62.37 30.02 -31.39
CA ARG A 162 62.72 30.12 -29.96
C ARG A 162 63.61 28.95 -29.53
N GLY A 163 64.81 29.26 -29.06
CA GLY A 163 65.83 28.28 -28.69
C GLY A 163 66.58 27.65 -29.88
N GLY A 164 66.55 28.27 -31.06
CA GLY A 164 67.29 27.79 -32.24
C GLY A 164 66.65 26.62 -32.98
N LYS A 165 65.35 26.37 -32.75
CA LYS A 165 64.56 25.37 -33.49
C LYS A 165 64.50 25.73 -34.99
N LYS A 166 64.38 24.71 -35.84
CA LYS A 166 64.13 24.87 -37.28
C LYS A 166 62.64 24.90 -37.57
N PHE A 167 62.26 25.58 -38.66
CA PHE A 167 60.86 25.67 -39.08
C PHE A 167 60.20 24.31 -39.27
N GLU A 168 60.91 23.32 -39.81
CA GLU A 168 60.40 21.96 -40.02
C GLU A 168 60.16 21.19 -38.72
N ASP A 169 60.86 21.55 -37.64
CA ASP A 169 60.60 21.01 -36.30
C ASP A 169 59.40 21.70 -35.66
N GLU A 170 59.33 23.04 -35.75
CA GLU A 170 58.23 23.84 -35.21
C GLU A 170 56.90 23.52 -35.89
N PHE A 171 56.87 23.40 -37.23
CA PHE A 171 55.67 23.05 -37.99
C PHE A 171 55.04 21.73 -37.52
N ILE A 172 55.86 20.69 -37.31
CA ILE A 172 55.38 19.37 -36.84
C ILE A 172 54.93 19.43 -35.37
N ILE A 173 55.54 20.29 -34.55
CA ILE A 173 55.14 20.50 -33.15
C ILE A 173 53.80 21.24 -33.08
N ILE A 174 53.67 22.40 -33.75
CA ILE A 174 52.45 23.22 -33.78
C ILE A 174 51.24 22.41 -34.26
N LEU A 175 51.38 21.57 -35.30
CA LEU A 175 50.29 20.72 -35.76
C LEU A 175 49.91 19.60 -34.77
N LYS A 176 50.82 19.15 -33.90
CA LYS A 176 50.48 18.23 -32.80
C LYS A 176 49.78 18.95 -31.66
N ASP A 177 50.25 20.15 -31.32
CA ASP A 177 49.72 20.96 -30.22
C ASP A 177 48.29 21.44 -30.55
N TYR A 178 48.05 21.89 -31.80
CA TYR A 178 46.71 22.16 -32.35
C TYR A 178 45.91 20.88 -32.69
N ARG A 179 46.47 19.69 -32.44
CA ARG A 179 45.82 18.38 -32.64
C ARG A 179 45.27 18.15 -34.05
N TYR A 180 46.05 18.50 -35.07
CA TYR A 180 45.70 18.23 -36.47
C TYR A 180 45.50 16.71 -36.71
N PRO A 181 44.36 16.25 -37.27
CA PRO A 181 44.03 14.82 -37.32
C PRO A 181 44.99 13.93 -38.13
N HIS A 182 45.71 14.46 -39.13
CA HIS A 182 46.43 13.64 -40.12
C HIS A 182 47.82 14.18 -40.50
N ILE A 183 48.80 14.05 -39.61
CA ILE A 183 50.19 14.49 -39.84
C ILE A 183 50.98 13.41 -40.62
N ASP A 184 50.75 13.31 -41.93
CA ASP A 184 51.51 12.45 -42.86
C ASP A 184 52.50 13.28 -43.71
N ILE A 185 53.41 13.99 -43.03
CA ILE A 185 54.47 14.79 -43.67
C ILE A 185 55.78 14.61 -42.92
N SER A 186 56.82 14.16 -43.63
CA SER A 186 58.18 14.04 -43.11
C SER A 186 58.93 15.37 -43.18
N LYS A 187 60.00 15.53 -42.36
CA LYS A 187 60.88 16.71 -42.41
C LYS A 187 61.49 16.93 -43.81
N THR A 188 61.80 15.85 -44.53
CA THR A 188 62.29 15.91 -45.92
C THR A 188 61.20 16.34 -46.92
N GLY A 189 59.94 15.97 -46.68
CA GLY A 189 58.79 16.50 -47.42
C GLY A 189 58.58 17.99 -47.18
N LEU A 190 58.79 18.48 -45.96
CA LEU A 190 58.74 19.91 -45.60
C LEU A 190 59.82 20.74 -46.30
N SER A 191 61.06 20.24 -46.41
CA SER A 191 62.10 20.91 -47.20
C SER A 191 61.79 20.95 -48.71
N ALA A 192 60.83 20.14 -49.18
CA ALA A 192 60.28 20.12 -50.54
C ALA A 192 58.77 20.42 -50.58
N ALA A 193 58.28 21.27 -49.66
CA ALA A 193 56.86 21.53 -49.41
C ALA A 193 56.02 21.86 -50.66
N THR A 194 56.62 22.54 -51.63
CA THR A 194 55.96 23.03 -52.84
C THR A 194 55.95 22.02 -53.99
N SER A 195 56.46 20.80 -53.76
CA SER A 195 56.48 19.73 -54.76
C SER A 195 55.06 19.21 -55.07
N PRO A 196 54.77 18.74 -56.31
CA PRO A 196 53.43 18.29 -56.69
C PRO A 196 52.85 17.12 -55.87
N HIS A 197 53.68 16.40 -55.11
CA HIS A 197 53.27 15.28 -54.27
C HIS A 197 52.99 15.70 -52.82
N THR A 198 53.72 16.70 -52.28
CA THR A 198 53.56 17.16 -50.90
C THR A 198 52.62 18.38 -50.79
N TRP A 199 52.63 19.27 -51.79
CA TRP A 199 51.80 20.48 -51.77
C TRP A 199 50.30 20.22 -51.51
N PRO A 200 49.65 19.17 -52.07
CA PRO A 200 48.24 18.90 -51.77
C PRO A 200 47.94 18.64 -50.29
N ALA A 201 48.86 17.99 -49.56
CA ALA A 201 48.70 17.76 -48.12
C ALA A 201 48.94 19.04 -47.30
N ILE A 202 49.86 19.91 -47.75
CA ILE A 202 50.14 21.19 -47.10
C ILE A 202 49.03 22.21 -47.36
N LEU A 203 48.50 22.29 -48.57
CA LEU A 203 47.32 23.09 -48.90
C LEU A 203 46.15 22.74 -47.98
N ALA A 204 45.88 21.45 -47.80
CA ALA A 204 44.84 20.96 -46.91
C ALA A 204 45.11 21.21 -45.41
N ILE A 205 46.38 21.33 -44.99
CA ILE A 205 46.75 21.82 -43.65
C ILE A 205 46.42 23.31 -43.51
N LEU A 206 46.84 24.14 -44.46
CA LEU A 206 46.60 25.59 -44.44
C LEU A 206 45.09 25.89 -44.47
N HIS A 207 44.32 25.13 -45.26
CA HIS A 207 42.86 25.22 -45.32
C HIS A 207 42.20 24.91 -43.97
N TRP A 208 42.62 23.83 -43.31
CA TRP A 208 42.13 23.49 -41.98
C TRP A 208 42.52 24.53 -40.92
N MET A 209 43.72 25.12 -41.01
CA MET A 209 44.12 26.22 -40.13
C MET A 209 43.28 27.48 -40.37
N VAL A 210 42.95 27.82 -41.62
CA VAL A 210 41.99 28.89 -41.94
C VAL A 210 40.62 28.60 -41.31
N GLN A 211 40.14 27.36 -41.39
CA GLN A 211 38.89 26.97 -40.72
C GLN A 211 38.96 27.08 -39.19
N LEU A 212 40.11 26.80 -38.57
CA LEU A 212 40.31 27.08 -37.14
C LEU A 212 40.31 28.58 -36.82
N CYS A 213 40.90 29.43 -37.66
CA CYS A 213 40.90 30.88 -37.45
C CYS A 213 39.47 31.45 -37.55
N GLU A 214 38.70 31.01 -38.55
CA GLU A 214 37.28 31.36 -38.65
C GLU A 214 36.46 30.84 -37.46
N ALA A 215 36.76 29.63 -36.95
CA ALA A 215 36.10 29.07 -35.77
C ALA A 215 36.44 29.86 -34.49
N LYS A 216 37.69 30.33 -34.34
CA LYS A 216 38.12 31.22 -33.24
C LYS A 216 37.34 32.54 -33.27
N ILE A 217 37.17 33.15 -34.44
CA ILE A 217 36.40 34.40 -34.61
C ILE A 217 34.91 34.18 -34.29
N ARG A 218 34.34 33.05 -34.71
CA ARG A 218 32.92 32.70 -34.45
C ARG A 218 32.68 32.07 -33.08
N TRP A 219 33.70 31.92 -32.23
CA TRP A 219 33.60 31.20 -30.95
C TRP A 219 32.53 31.80 -30.04
N PHE A 220 32.51 33.13 -29.89
CA PHE A 220 31.56 33.86 -29.04
C PHE A 220 30.18 34.09 -29.68
N HIS A 221 29.83 33.37 -30.76
CA HIS A 221 28.51 33.50 -31.38
C HIS A 221 27.52 32.50 -30.74
N ASP A 222 26.31 32.99 -30.43
CA ASP A 222 25.17 32.26 -29.85
C ASP A 222 24.85 30.89 -30.49
N GLY A 223 25.16 30.69 -31.78
CA GLY A 223 24.98 29.41 -32.48
C GLY A 223 26.16 28.43 -32.42
N VAL A 224 27.23 28.77 -31.68
CA VAL A 224 28.51 28.02 -31.65
C VAL A 224 28.94 27.69 -30.21
N CYS A 225 28.66 28.56 -29.24
CA CYS A 225 29.04 28.39 -27.83
C CYS A 225 27.83 28.50 -26.89
N ASP A 226 27.21 27.37 -26.54
CA ASP A 226 26.25 27.23 -25.43
C ASP A 226 26.99 26.98 -24.09
N ASP A 227 28.15 27.62 -23.89
CA ASP A 227 28.78 27.70 -22.56
C ASP A 227 28.05 28.76 -21.74
N PRO A 228 27.34 28.38 -20.65
CA PRO A 228 26.52 29.33 -19.92
C PRO A 228 27.33 30.43 -19.22
N TYR A 229 28.64 30.25 -19.04
CA TYR A 229 29.52 31.16 -18.29
C TYR A 229 30.25 32.18 -19.19
N VAL A 230 29.96 32.18 -20.50
CA VAL A 230 30.60 33.02 -21.52
C VAL A 230 29.62 34.01 -22.18
N LEU A 231 28.31 33.90 -21.90
CA LEU A 231 27.27 34.78 -22.42
C LEU A 231 27.17 36.09 -21.60
N PRO A 232 27.04 37.28 -22.24
CA PRO A 232 26.82 38.55 -21.55
C PRO A 232 25.54 38.57 -20.72
N PHE A 233 25.56 39.37 -19.65
CA PHE A 233 24.49 39.57 -18.66
C PHE A 233 23.11 39.83 -19.29
N GLU A 234 23.08 40.62 -20.37
CA GLU A 234 21.87 41.06 -21.08
C GLU A 234 21.21 39.95 -21.91
N ASP A 235 21.98 38.98 -22.40
CA ASP A 235 21.50 37.91 -23.30
C ASP A 235 21.00 36.66 -22.54
N ILE A 236 21.16 36.63 -21.21
CA ILE A 236 20.78 35.49 -20.37
C ILE A 236 19.26 35.33 -20.31
N GLN A 237 18.75 34.25 -20.90
CA GLN A 237 17.31 33.94 -20.91
C GLN A 237 16.79 33.53 -19.51
N LEU A 238 16.29 34.51 -18.77
CA LEU A 238 15.73 34.39 -17.40
C LEU A 238 14.67 33.29 -17.23
N GLU A 239 13.90 32.98 -18.28
CA GLU A 239 12.84 31.96 -18.24
C GLU A 239 13.36 30.52 -18.30
N SER A 240 14.60 30.27 -18.73
CA SER A 240 15.07 28.93 -19.12
C SER A 240 15.16 27.89 -18.00
N GLY A 241 14.92 28.28 -16.73
CA GLY A 241 14.96 27.37 -15.58
C GLY A 241 16.32 26.71 -15.32
N ARG A 242 17.41 27.20 -15.95
CA ARG A 242 18.77 26.67 -15.78
C ARG A 242 19.14 26.77 -14.28
N PRO A 243 19.44 25.66 -13.57
CA PRO A 243 19.71 25.70 -12.13
C PRO A 243 20.99 26.48 -11.79
N GLU A 244 21.90 26.59 -12.76
CA GLU A 244 23.16 27.33 -12.66
C GLU A 244 23.02 28.84 -12.92
N LEU A 245 21.81 29.35 -13.23
CA LEU A 245 21.56 30.78 -13.51
C LEU A 245 22.13 31.73 -12.43
N ALA A 246 22.02 31.36 -11.16
CA ALA A 246 22.58 32.13 -10.05
C ALA A 246 24.12 32.09 -10.00
N ASN A 247 24.74 31.01 -10.48
CA ASN A 247 26.20 30.89 -10.58
C ASN A 247 26.74 31.71 -11.76
N ILE A 248 26.03 31.72 -12.89
CA ILE A 248 26.38 32.50 -14.08
C ILE A 248 26.37 34.00 -13.74
N ILE A 249 25.23 34.51 -13.24
CA ILE A 249 25.08 35.92 -12.83
C ILE A 249 26.16 36.31 -11.82
N ARG A 250 26.44 35.43 -10.84
CA ARG A 250 27.50 35.67 -9.86
C ARG A 250 28.91 35.67 -10.47
N PHE A 251 29.19 34.78 -11.42
CA PHE A 251 30.50 34.65 -12.05
C PHE A 251 30.81 35.86 -12.93
N ASP A 252 29.83 36.31 -13.72
CA ASP A 252 29.92 37.53 -14.52
C ASP A 252 30.12 38.78 -13.63
N PHE A 253 29.24 39.01 -12.64
CA PHE A 253 29.38 40.12 -11.69
C PHE A 253 30.77 40.15 -11.03
N LEU A 254 31.26 38.99 -10.55
CA LEU A 254 32.59 38.90 -9.94
C LEU A 254 33.72 39.12 -10.95
N SER A 255 33.55 38.73 -12.21
CA SER A 255 34.53 38.96 -13.27
C SER A 255 34.61 40.43 -13.66
N GLN A 256 33.47 41.12 -13.79
CA GLN A 256 33.42 42.56 -14.05
C GLN A 256 33.98 43.37 -12.87
N ALA A 257 33.59 43.04 -11.63
CA ALA A 257 34.12 43.69 -10.43
C ALA A 257 35.64 43.47 -10.27
N TYR A 258 36.14 42.25 -10.54
CA TYR A 258 37.57 41.97 -10.52
C TYR A 258 38.34 42.71 -11.63
N HIS A 259 37.73 42.88 -12.82
CA HIS A 259 38.31 43.65 -13.91
C HIS A 259 38.43 45.16 -13.56
N GLN A 260 37.39 45.76 -12.98
CA GLN A 260 37.41 47.15 -12.49
C GLN A 260 38.48 47.34 -11.40
N PHE A 261 38.51 46.45 -10.41
CA PHE A 261 39.54 46.45 -9.36
C PHE A 261 40.96 46.35 -9.93
N TRP A 262 41.19 45.47 -10.91
CA TRP A 262 42.52 45.24 -11.49
C TRP A 262 42.97 46.33 -12.47
N THR A 263 42.03 46.95 -13.20
CA THR A 263 42.34 47.91 -14.27
C THR A 263 42.35 49.35 -13.77
N ASP A 264 41.32 49.73 -13.02
CA ASP A 264 41.08 51.11 -12.58
C ASP A 264 41.54 51.35 -11.13
N GLY A 265 41.83 50.29 -10.38
CA GLY A 265 42.18 50.36 -8.95
C GLY A 265 41.00 50.74 -8.05
N SER A 266 39.77 50.68 -8.57
CA SER A 266 38.55 51.02 -7.84
C SER A 266 38.11 49.88 -6.92
N GLU A 267 37.76 50.21 -5.67
CA GLU A 267 36.98 49.34 -4.78
C GLU A 267 35.46 49.63 -4.86
N ASP A 268 35.07 50.70 -5.56
CA ASP A 268 33.66 51.04 -5.79
C ASP A 268 33.08 50.20 -6.94
N VAL A 269 32.03 49.45 -6.62
CA VAL A 269 31.28 48.56 -7.52
C VAL A 269 29.80 48.96 -7.62
N THR A 270 29.42 50.17 -7.18
CA THR A 270 28.02 50.60 -7.05
C THR A 270 27.24 50.45 -8.37
N GLU A 271 27.82 50.86 -9.51
CA GLU A 271 27.17 50.70 -10.82
C GLU A 271 26.93 49.23 -11.22
N LEU A 272 27.76 48.29 -10.74
CA LEU A 272 27.55 46.85 -10.99
C LEU A 272 26.45 46.29 -10.09
N VAL A 273 26.30 46.82 -8.87
CA VAL A 273 25.23 46.45 -7.94
C VAL A 273 23.88 46.95 -8.47
N GLU A 274 23.78 48.21 -8.92
CA GLU A 274 22.55 48.74 -9.52
C GLU A 274 22.09 47.92 -10.75
N LYS A 275 23.03 47.55 -11.64
CA LYS A 275 22.75 46.65 -12.79
C LYS A 275 22.28 45.26 -12.35
N LEU A 276 22.87 44.72 -11.29
CA LEU A 276 22.49 43.42 -10.71
C LEU A 276 21.08 43.46 -10.12
N GLU A 277 20.76 44.50 -9.33
CA GLU A 277 19.43 44.73 -8.76
C GLU A 277 18.37 44.88 -9.86
N GLU A 278 18.63 45.68 -10.90
CA GLU A 278 17.72 45.84 -12.05
C GLU A 278 17.35 44.52 -12.73
N LEU A 279 18.29 43.57 -12.87
CA LEU A 279 18.03 42.30 -13.54
C LEU A 279 17.43 41.25 -12.60
N LEU A 280 17.71 41.32 -11.29
CA LEU A 280 16.98 40.55 -10.27
C LEU A 280 15.51 41.00 -10.16
N ASP A 281 15.23 42.31 -10.22
CA ASP A 281 13.85 42.82 -10.26
C ASP A 281 13.09 42.38 -11.52
N LYS A 282 13.75 42.40 -12.70
CA LYS A 282 13.17 41.88 -13.95
C LYS A 282 12.86 40.38 -13.83
N LYS A 283 13.78 39.60 -13.25
CA LYS A 283 13.61 38.17 -12.97
C LYS A 283 12.43 37.90 -12.04
N ASP A 284 12.37 38.58 -10.90
CA ASP A 284 11.32 38.35 -9.91
C ASP A 284 9.96 38.88 -10.39
N SER A 285 9.92 39.91 -11.23
CA SER A 285 8.70 40.33 -11.94
C SER A 285 8.13 39.21 -12.83
N VAL A 286 8.99 38.45 -13.53
CA VAL A 286 8.57 37.32 -14.36
C VAL A 286 8.13 36.12 -13.50
N ILE A 287 8.89 35.79 -12.46
CA ILE A 287 8.57 34.69 -11.54
C ILE A 287 7.25 34.94 -10.82
N ASN A 288 7.04 36.14 -10.26
CA ASN A 288 5.83 36.50 -9.52
C ASN A 288 4.58 36.43 -10.42
N LYS A 289 4.61 36.98 -11.64
CA LYS A 289 3.51 36.85 -12.62
C LYS A 289 3.15 35.39 -12.85
N ARG A 290 4.14 34.52 -13.06
CA ARG A 290 3.90 33.09 -13.30
C ARG A 290 3.44 32.36 -12.02
N CYS A 291 3.84 32.80 -10.84
CA CYS A 291 3.28 32.32 -9.57
C CYS A 291 1.80 32.71 -9.42
N ASP A 292 1.41 33.93 -9.80
CA ASP A 292 0.02 34.39 -9.76
C ASP A 292 -0.86 33.65 -10.77
N GLU A 293 -0.38 33.45 -12.00
CA GLU A 293 -1.04 32.64 -13.03
C GLU A 293 -1.27 31.20 -12.56
N ASN A 294 -0.22 30.55 -12.02
CA ASN A 294 -0.31 29.19 -11.46
C ASN A 294 -1.29 29.12 -10.27
N GLN A 295 -1.32 30.15 -9.41
CA GLN A 295 -2.27 30.22 -8.30
C GLN A 295 -3.72 30.39 -8.79
N ALA A 296 -3.94 31.23 -9.79
CA ALA A 296 -5.26 31.44 -10.39
C ALA A 296 -5.78 30.17 -11.09
N GLU A 297 -4.93 29.48 -11.85
CA GLU A 297 -5.29 28.18 -12.45
C GLU A 297 -5.58 27.12 -11.37
N LEU A 298 -4.72 27.00 -10.37
CA LEU A 298 -4.90 26.07 -9.25
C LEU A 298 -6.17 26.36 -8.43
N ALA A 299 -6.56 27.63 -8.28
CA ALA A 299 -7.84 28.01 -7.70
C ALA A 299 -9.02 27.60 -8.60
N ARG A 300 -8.92 27.80 -9.93
CA ARG A 300 -9.93 27.38 -10.90
C ARG A 300 -10.14 25.86 -10.88
N LEU A 301 -9.06 25.08 -10.94
CA LEU A 301 -9.11 23.61 -10.90
C LEU A 301 -9.65 23.09 -9.57
N LYS A 302 -9.31 23.72 -8.43
CA LYS A 302 -9.91 23.37 -7.12
C LYS A 302 -11.42 23.60 -7.11
N ALA A 303 -11.90 24.73 -7.66
CA ALA A 303 -13.34 25.02 -7.73
C ALA A 303 -14.08 24.06 -8.69
N GLU A 304 -13.45 23.72 -9.83
CA GLU A 304 -13.98 22.75 -10.80
C GLU A 304 -14.05 21.33 -10.19
N TYR A 305 -12.99 20.89 -9.52
CA TYR A 305 -12.96 19.63 -8.77
C TYR A 305 -14.01 19.57 -7.65
N GLN A 306 -14.23 20.67 -6.91
CA GLN A 306 -15.26 20.71 -5.88
C GLN A 306 -16.67 20.57 -6.47
N LYS A 307 -16.97 21.20 -7.61
CA LYS A 307 -18.25 21.02 -8.34
C LYS A 307 -18.43 19.57 -8.79
N LEU A 308 -17.43 19.00 -9.47
CA LEU A 308 -17.43 17.61 -9.95
C LEU A 308 -17.50 16.57 -8.82
N ARG A 309 -17.11 16.93 -7.58
CA ARG A 309 -17.24 16.09 -6.39
C ARG A 309 -18.57 16.27 -5.65
N ALA A 310 -19.18 17.46 -5.72
CA ALA A 310 -20.48 17.75 -5.13
C ALA A 310 -21.64 17.19 -5.98
N GLU A 311 -21.49 17.18 -7.30
CA GLU A 311 -22.44 16.54 -8.22
C GLU A 311 -22.36 15.01 -8.09
N PRO A 312 -23.47 14.31 -7.80
CA PRO A 312 -23.47 12.85 -7.77
C PRO A 312 -23.25 12.33 -9.20
N SER A 313 -22.15 11.60 -9.40
CA SER A 313 -21.70 11.13 -10.72
C SER A 313 -22.86 10.75 -11.65
N PRO A 314 -22.96 11.31 -12.87
CA PRO A 314 -24.05 11.03 -13.80
C PRO A 314 -24.26 9.53 -14.08
N LEU A 315 -23.18 8.74 -13.99
CA LEU A 315 -23.21 7.28 -14.13
C LEU A 315 -23.95 6.58 -12.98
N VAL A 316 -23.98 7.14 -11.77
CA VAL A 316 -24.78 6.65 -10.63
C VAL A 316 -26.25 7.02 -10.81
N LEU A 317 -26.55 8.23 -11.31
CA LEU A 317 -27.93 8.62 -11.64
C LEU A 317 -28.50 7.72 -12.75
N ARG A 318 -27.78 7.55 -13.87
CA ARG A 318 -28.19 6.66 -14.96
C ARG A 318 -28.29 5.19 -14.55
N ARG A 319 -27.48 4.70 -13.60
CA ARG A 319 -27.67 3.36 -13.01
C ARG A 319 -28.98 3.23 -12.24
N LYS A 320 -29.35 4.22 -11.42
CA LYS A 320 -30.63 4.23 -10.70
C LYS A 320 -31.84 4.36 -11.62
N GLU A 321 -31.71 5.05 -12.75
CA GLU A 321 -32.73 5.06 -13.80
C GLU A 321 -32.84 3.71 -14.52
N LEU A 322 -31.71 3.10 -14.90
CA LEU A 322 -31.67 1.78 -15.51
C LEU A 322 -32.32 0.73 -14.61
N GLU A 323 -31.97 0.70 -13.33
CA GLU A 323 -32.51 -0.21 -12.30
C GLU A 323 -34.04 -0.09 -12.19
N LYS A 324 -34.58 1.14 -12.14
CA LYS A 324 -36.03 1.39 -12.18
C LYS A 324 -36.66 0.87 -13.47
N LEU A 325 -36.07 1.17 -14.63
CA LEU A 325 -36.57 0.69 -15.92
C LEU A 325 -36.54 -0.84 -16.02
N THR A 326 -35.50 -1.51 -15.54
CA THR A 326 -35.44 -2.98 -15.51
C THR A 326 -36.53 -3.58 -14.62
N VAL A 327 -36.75 -3.01 -13.44
CA VAL A 327 -37.85 -3.41 -12.55
C VAL A 327 -39.22 -3.17 -13.19
N ASP A 328 -39.41 -2.08 -13.92
CA ASP A 328 -40.67 -1.79 -14.61
C ASP A 328 -40.88 -2.67 -15.86
N VAL A 329 -39.83 -3.00 -16.62
CA VAL A 329 -39.90 -3.97 -17.73
C VAL A 329 -40.41 -5.32 -17.22
N VAL A 330 -39.87 -5.84 -16.12
CA VAL A 330 -40.33 -7.12 -15.53
C VAL A 330 -41.80 -7.03 -15.07
N LYS A 331 -42.26 -5.89 -14.54
CA LYS A 331 -43.70 -5.68 -14.24
C LYS A 331 -44.55 -5.72 -15.51
N TRP A 332 -44.11 -5.08 -16.60
CA TRP A 332 -44.83 -5.06 -17.87
C TRP A 332 -44.86 -6.41 -18.56
N GLU A 333 -43.79 -7.20 -18.47
CA GLU A 333 -43.73 -8.58 -18.96
C GLU A 333 -44.69 -9.49 -18.18
N ASN A 334 -44.64 -9.48 -16.85
CA ASN A 334 -45.57 -10.23 -16.00
C ASN A 334 -47.04 -9.80 -16.23
N PHE A 335 -47.29 -8.50 -16.40
CA PHE A 335 -48.64 -7.98 -16.72
C PHE A 335 -49.10 -8.47 -18.10
N LYS A 336 -48.23 -8.41 -19.11
CA LYS A 336 -48.51 -8.91 -20.47
C LYS A 336 -48.84 -10.40 -20.44
N GLU A 337 -48.03 -11.22 -19.76
CA GLU A 337 -48.26 -12.66 -19.62
C GLU A 337 -49.64 -12.94 -19.00
N HIS A 338 -49.96 -12.28 -17.88
CA HIS A 338 -51.27 -12.38 -17.23
C HIS A 338 -52.42 -11.97 -18.17
N GLN A 339 -52.29 -10.88 -18.94
CA GLN A 339 -53.33 -10.51 -19.91
C GLN A 339 -53.43 -11.51 -21.07
N THR A 340 -52.32 -12.12 -21.53
CA THR A 340 -52.37 -13.15 -22.58
C THR A 340 -53.02 -14.45 -22.10
N ALA A 341 -52.75 -14.89 -20.87
CA ALA A 341 -53.44 -16.03 -20.27
C ALA A 341 -54.94 -15.75 -20.13
N LYS A 342 -55.32 -14.59 -19.60
CA LYS A 342 -56.72 -14.16 -19.50
C LYS A 342 -57.40 -14.05 -20.88
N LEU A 343 -56.69 -13.60 -21.91
CA LEU A 343 -57.20 -13.56 -23.29
C LEU A 343 -57.47 -14.97 -23.82
N GLU A 344 -56.58 -15.94 -23.57
CA GLU A 344 -56.82 -17.33 -23.94
C GLU A 344 -58.03 -17.92 -23.22
N ASP A 345 -58.16 -17.71 -21.91
CA ASP A 345 -59.24 -18.33 -21.14
C ASP A 345 -60.61 -17.74 -21.50
N VAL A 346 -60.67 -16.44 -21.82
CA VAL A 346 -61.85 -15.82 -22.43
C VAL A 346 -62.14 -16.40 -23.82
N LYS A 347 -61.13 -16.67 -24.66
CA LYS A 347 -61.32 -17.34 -25.95
C LYS A 347 -61.86 -18.78 -25.78
N LYS A 348 -61.26 -19.59 -24.90
CA LYS A 348 -61.68 -20.96 -24.58
C LYS A 348 -63.13 -20.98 -24.09
N SER A 349 -63.49 -20.06 -23.19
CA SER A 349 -64.85 -19.88 -22.68
C SER A 349 -65.85 -19.47 -23.77
N ASN A 350 -65.46 -18.57 -24.67
CA ASN A 350 -66.32 -18.11 -25.79
C ASN A 350 -66.60 -19.24 -26.79
N VAL A 351 -65.59 -20.04 -27.16
CA VAL A 351 -65.79 -21.25 -27.99
C VAL A 351 -66.74 -22.23 -27.31
N LEU A 352 -66.52 -22.55 -26.03
CA LEU A 352 -67.37 -23.47 -25.27
C LEU A 352 -68.81 -22.97 -25.11
N LEU A 353 -69.03 -21.66 -24.98
CA LEU A 353 -70.36 -21.05 -25.01
C LEU A 353 -71.02 -21.13 -26.40
N SER A 354 -70.25 -20.95 -27.48
CA SER A 354 -70.75 -21.11 -28.85
C SER A 354 -71.19 -22.55 -29.14
N ASP A 355 -70.41 -23.55 -28.69
CA ASP A 355 -70.76 -24.97 -28.82
C ASP A 355 -72.02 -25.32 -28.00
N GLN A 356 -72.17 -24.73 -26.80
CA GLN A 356 -73.37 -24.88 -25.99
C GLN A 356 -74.61 -24.26 -26.66
N ILE A 357 -74.49 -23.09 -27.28
CA ILE A 357 -75.58 -22.45 -28.03
C ILE A 357 -76.01 -23.35 -29.20
N ALA A 358 -75.07 -23.80 -30.04
CA ALA A 358 -75.38 -24.66 -31.18
C ALA A 358 -76.03 -26.00 -30.76
N ASN A 359 -75.61 -26.58 -29.64
CA ASN A 359 -76.24 -27.78 -29.07
C ASN A 359 -77.67 -27.49 -28.57
N LEU A 360 -77.90 -26.36 -27.90
CA LEU A 360 -79.24 -25.97 -27.44
C LEU A 360 -80.18 -25.67 -28.61
N GLU A 361 -79.71 -25.02 -29.67
CA GLU A 361 -80.46 -24.82 -30.91
C GLU A 361 -80.84 -26.15 -31.56
N SER A 362 -79.91 -27.11 -31.64
CA SER A 362 -80.19 -28.48 -32.11
C SER A 362 -81.24 -29.20 -31.26
N GLN A 363 -81.24 -29.01 -29.94
CA GLN A 363 -82.25 -29.57 -29.03
C GLN A 363 -83.61 -28.89 -29.22
N ILE A 364 -83.65 -27.57 -29.40
CA ILE A 364 -84.87 -26.81 -29.68
C ILE A 364 -85.56 -27.32 -30.97
N GLU A 365 -84.81 -27.58 -32.05
CA GLU A 365 -85.40 -28.15 -33.28
C GLU A 365 -85.90 -29.59 -33.08
N LYS A 366 -85.17 -30.43 -32.33
CA LYS A 366 -85.63 -31.78 -31.96
C LYS A 366 -86.95 -31.72 -31.16
N PHE A 367 -87.07 -30.82 -30.19
CA PHE A 367 -88.29 -30.65 -29.40
C PHE A 367 -89.44 -30.01 -30.21
N LYS A 368 -89.17 -29.12 -31.17
CA LYS A 368 -90.18 -28.64 -32.12
C LYS A 368 -90.74 -29.78 -32.97
N ALA A 369 -89.87 -30.62 -33.53
CA ALA A 369 -90.26 -31.77 -34.34
C ALA A 369 -91.09 -32.79 -33.53
N GLU A 370 -90.64 -33.13 -32.31
CA GLU A 370 -91.38 -34.06 -31.44
C GLU A 370 -92.71 -33.48 -30.97
N ARG A 371 -92.78 -32.17 -30.66
CA ARG A 371 -94.05 -31.49 -30.38
C ARG A 371 -95.01 -31.57 -31.57
N ALA A 372 -94.55 -31.36 -32.80
CA ALA A 372 -95.39 -31.51 -33.99
C ALA A 372 -95.88 -32.96 -34.16
N ARG A 373 -95.00 -33.95 -33.92
CA ARG A 373 -95.37 -35.37 -33.93
C ARG A 373 -96.45 -35.70 -32.90
N LEU A 374 -96.32 -35.19 -31.67
CA LEU A 374 -97.27 -35.43 -30.59
C LEU A 374 -98.63 -34.74 -30.84
N ILE A 375 -98.65 -33.53 -31.41
CA ILE A 375 -99.90 -32.87 -31.85
C ILE A 375 -100.62 -33.76 -32.87
N GLY A 376 -99.91 -34.23 -33.92
CA GLY A 376 -100.45 -35.16 -34.93
C GLY A 376 -100.71 -36.60 -34.45
N VAL A 377 -100.53 -36.88 -33.15
CA VAL A 377 -101.01 -38.10 -32.46
C VAL A 377 -102.26 -37.78 -31.64
N VAL A 378 -102.29 -36.66 -30.92
CA VAL A 378 -103.46 -36.19 -30.16
C VAL A 378 -104.63 -35.86 -31.09
N GLU A 379 -104.39 -35.27 -32.26
CA GLU A 379 -105.41 -35.03 -33.30
C GLU A 379 -106.05 -36.32 -33.87
N LYS A 380 -105.46 -37.49 -33.58
CA LYS A 380 -105.99 -38.82 -33.96
C LYS A 380 -106.65 -39.56 -32.79
N GLN A 381 -106.75 -38.92 -31.62
CA GLN A 381 -107.38 -39.48 -30.44
C GLN A 381 -108.71 -38.75 -30.20
N GLU A 382 -109.82 -39.40 -30.60
CA GLU A 382 -111.19 -38.93 -30.36
C GLU A 382 -111.59 -39.09 -28.87
N LEU A 383 -110.87 -38.40 -27.99
CA LEU A 383 -111.13 -38.37 -26.55
C LEU A 383 -112.24 -37.36 -26.24
N THR A 384 -113.31 -37.83 -25.59
CA THR A 384 -114.41 -36.94 -25.17
C THR A 384 -114.00 -36.06 -23.98
N PRO A 385 -114.51 -34.83 -23.87
CA PRO A 385 -114.18 -33.93 -22.75
C PRO A 385 -114.51 -34.49 -21.37
N GLU A 386 -115.55 -35.33 -21.27
CA GLU A 386 -115.96 -35.98 -20.02
C GLU A 386 -114.94 -37.04 -19.56
N GLU A 387 -114.38 -37.82 -20.49
CA GLU A 387 -113.36 -38.83 -20.18
C GLU A 387 -112.04 -38.17 -19.76
N VAL A 388 -111.66 -37.07 -20.42
CA VAL A 388 -110.52 -36.22 -20.00
C VAL A 388 -110.77 -35.61 -18.62
N SER A 389 -112.00 -35.21 -18.30
CA SER A 389 -112.38 -34.68 -16.98
C SER A 389 -112.29 -35.76 -15.89
N ARG A 390 -112.80 -36.98 -16.14
CA ARG A 390 -112.68 -38.13 -15.23
C ARG A 390 -111.21 -38.51 -15.00
N MET A 391 -110.42 -38.63 -16.07
CA MET A 391 -108.98 -38.89 -15.96
C MET A 391 -108.24 -37.78 -15.21
N SER A 392 -108.64 -36.51 -15.36
CA SER A 392 -108.05 -35.41 -14.59
C SER A 392 -108.40 -35.49 -13.10
N SER A 393 -109.65 -35.80 -12.75
CA SER A 393 -110.06 -35.86 -11.34
C SER A 393 -109.46 -37.06 -10.61
N GLU A 394 -109.40 -38.24 -11.23
CA GLU A 394 -108.70 -39.42 -10.73
C GLU A 394 -107.19 -39.15 -10.59
N ARG A 395 -106.56 -38.58 -11.62
CA ARG A 395 -105.13 -38.18 -11.57
C ARG A 395 -104.86 -37.19 -10.43
N ASP A 396 -105.75 -36.23 -10.20
CA ASP A 396 -105.53 -35.20 -9.19
C ASP A 396 -105.86 -35.67 -7.77
N GLN A 397 -106.74 -36.67 -7.59
CA GLN A 397 -106.85 -37.43 -6.35
C GLN A 397 -105.58 -38.27 -6.09
N LEU A 398 -105.13 -39.04 -7.09
CA LEU A 398 -103.91 -39.86 -6.98
C LEU A 398 -102.65 -39.01 -6.75
N ARG A 399 -102.58 -37.80 -7.31
CA ARG A 399 -101.49 -36.85 -7.02
C ARG A 399 -101.51 -36.37 -5.57
N ARG A 400 -102.68 -36.09 -4.99
CA ARG A 400 -102.79 -35.68 -3.57
C ARG A 400 -102.36 -36.80 -2.64
N THR A 401 -102.89 -38.02 -2.82
CA THR A 401 -102.52 -39.16 -1.96
C THR A 401 -101.06 -39.57 -2.12
N LEU A 402 -100.49 -39.46 -3.32
CA LEU A 402 -99.06 -39.71 -3.56
C LEU A 402 -98.18 -38.64 -2.89
N GLU A 403 -98.60 -37.38 -2.87
CA GLU A 403 -97.86 -36.31 -2.18
C GLU A 403 -97.98 -36.42 -0.65
N ASP A 404 -99.15 -36.77 -0.09
CA ASP A 404 -99.33 -37.09 1.33
C ASP A 404 -98.50 -38.31 1.79
N LEU A 405 -98.28 -39.27 0.88
CA LEU A 405 -97.36 -40.38 1.14
C LEU A 405 -95.89 -39.95 1.03
N ARG A 406 -95.53 -39.04 0.11
CA ARG A 406 -94.18 -38.47 0.01
C ARG A 406 -93.80 -37.66 1.24
N THR A 407 -94.68 -36.80 1.74
CA THR A 407 -94.42 -36.00 2.95
C THR A 407 -94.21 -36.92 4.15
N ARG A 408 -95.09 -37.89 4.40
CA ARG A 408 -94.91 -38.90 5.47
C ARG A 408 -93.63 -39.72 5.32
N VAL A 409 -93.24 -40.11 4.10
CA VAL A 409 -91.97 -40.80 3.85
C VAL A 409 -90.77 -39.88 4.09
N ALA A 410 -90.84 -38.60 3.75
CA ALA A 410 -89.80 -37.62 4.01
C ALA A 410 -89.65 -37.31 5.51
N GLU A 411 -90.75 -37.15 6.23
CA GLU A 411 -90.80 -36.98 7.69
C GLU A 411 -90.22 -38.20 8.41
N SER A 412 -90.64 -39.41 8.01
CA SER A 412 -90.11 -40.67 8.57
C SER A 412 -88.61 -40.81 8.31
N LYS A 413 -88.15 -40.60 7.06
CA LYS A 413 -86.72 -40.62 6.72
C LYS A 413 -85.92 -39.57 7.51
N ARG A 414 -86.47 -38.37 7.71
CA ARG A 414 -85.84 -37.32 8.51
C ARG A 414 -85.75 -37.71 9.99
N ALA A 415 -86.82 -38.27 10.55
CA ALA A 415 -86.84 -38.75 11.93
C ALA A 415 -85.95 -39.99 12.17
N THR A 416 -85.63 -40.75 11.13
CA THR A 416 -84.59 -41.80 11.15
C THR A 416 -83.19 -41.17 11.06
N TRP A 417 -82.94 -40.31 10.07
CA TRP A 417 -81.66 -39.60 9.90
C TRP A 417 -81.25 -38.79 11.13
N ASP A 418 -82.17 -38.06 11.75
CA ASP A 418 -81.90 -37.29 12.97
C ASP A 418 -81.55 -38.20 14.17
N ARG A 419 -82.06 -39.44 14.20
CA ARG A 419 -81.66 -40.48 15.18
C ARG A 419 -80.32 -41.12 14.84
N GLU A 420 -80.04 -41.40 13.57
CA GLU A 420 -78.76 -41.91 13.09
C GLU A 420 -77.64 -40.91 13.42
N VAL A 421 -77.80 -39.64 13.05
CA VAL A 421 -76.88 -38.54 13.38
C VAL A 421 -76.71 -38.38 14.90
N ALA A 422 -77.78 -38.52 15.69
CA ALA A 422 -77.70 -38.51 17.15
C ALA A 422 -77.06 -39.78 17.74
N SER A 423 -77.03 -40.90 17.00
CA SER A 423 -76.32 -42.12 17.37
C SER A 423 -74.83 -41.98 17.07
N THR A 424 -74.46 -41.63 15.82
CA THR A 424 -73.09 -41.39 15.38
C THR A 424 -72.39 -40.39 16.28
N LYS A 425 -72.97 -39.21 16.52
CA LYS A 425 -72.38 -38.18 17.41
C LYS A 425 -72.11 -38.67 18.84
N ARG A 426 -72.89 -39.62 19.35
CA ARG A 426 -72.64 -40.22 20.67
C ARG A 426 -71.55 -41.28 20.60
N GLY A 427 -71.52 -42.08 19.53
CA GLY A 427 -70.39 -42.93 19.16
C GLY A 427 -69.07 -42.16 19.13
N ASP A 428 -69.00 -41.11 18.29
CA ASP A 428 -67.85 -40.22 18.14
C ASP A 428 -67.32 -39.72 19.50
N THR A 429 -68.22 -39.29 20.41
CA THR A 429 -67.82 -38.80 21.74
C THR A 429 -67.29 -39.89 22.68
N VAL A 430 -67.76 -41.13 22.57
CA VAL A 430 -67.22 -42.25 23.36
C VAL A 430 -65.91 -42.74 22.76
N GLU A 431 -65.79 -42.77 21.44
CA GLU A 431 -64.54 -43.12 20.74
C GLU A 431 -63.44 -42.09 21.04
N GLN A 432 -63.77 -40.79 21.06
CA GLN A 432 -62.84 -39.75 21.50
C GLN A 432 -62.40 -39.97 22.97
N ALA A 433 -63.32 -40.26 23.88
CA ALA A 433 -63.00 -40.48 25.29
C ALA A 433 -62.10 -41.72 25.51
N VAL A 434 -62.35 -42.81 24.75
CA VAL A 434 -61.50 -44.01 24.77
C VAL A 434 -60.11 -43.71 24.20
N ASN A 435 -60.02 -42.99 23.08
CA ASN A 435 -58.73 -42.57 22.50
C ASN A 435 -57.93 -41.62 23.42
N GLU A 436 -58.59 -40.67 24.08
CA GLU A 436 -57.94 -39.78 25.06
C GLU A 436 -57.41 -40.57 26.27
N TYR A 437 -58.16 -41.56 26.76
CA TYR A 437 -57.69 -42.46 27.81
C TYR A 437 -56.52 -43.35 27.36
N MET A 438 -56.57 -43.95 26.16
CA MET A 438 -55.47 -44.72 25.57
C MET A 438 -54.20 -43.88 25.39
N ALA A 439 -54.33 -42.64 24.90
CA ALA A 439 -53.20 -41.73 24.76
C ALA A 439 -52.60 -41.34 26.12
N LEU A 440 -53.42 -41.20 27.17
CA LEU A 440 -52.95 -40.97 28.54
C LEU A 440 -52.25 -42.21 29.12
N ALA A 441 -52.82 -43.41 28.97
CA ALA A 441 -52.24 -44.67 29.44
C ALA A 441 -50.88 -44.98 28.78
N TYR A 442 -50.75 -44.72 27.47
CA TYR A 442 -49.47 -44.82 26.76
C TYR A 442 -48.46 -43.78 27.28
N LYS A 443 -48.89 -42.53 27.48
CA LYS A 443 -48.03 -41.44 27.98
C LYS A 443 -47.56 -41.65 29.43
N THR A 444 -48.32 -42.37 30.26
CA THR A 444 -47.91 -42.74 31.62
C THR A 444 -47.19 -44.09 31.70
N GLY A 445 -46.95 -44.76 30.57
CA GLY A 445 -46.24 -46.05 30.53
C GLY A 445 -47.06 -47.24 31.06
N MET A 446 -48.39 -47.11 31.18
CA MET A 446 -49.28 -48.19 31.63
C MET A 446 -49.66 -49.17 30.51
N TYR A 447 -49.32 -48.85 29.26
CA TYR A 447 -49.59 -49.66 28.07
C TYR A 447 -48.46 -49.46 27.05
N PRO A 448 -47.94 -50.49 26.37
CA PRO A 448 -48.42 -51.89 26.35
C PRO A 448 -47.87 -52.82 27.44
N HIS A 449 -46.95 -52.36 28.29
CA HIS A 449 -46.42 -53.14 29.42
C HIS A 449 -46.53 -52.31 30.71
N PRO A 450 -47.55 -52.51 31.55
CA PRO A 450 -47.64 -51.82 32.84
C PRO A 450 -46.51 -52.27 33.79
N PRO A 451 -45.97 -51.36 34.62
CA PRO A 451 -44.87 -51.70 35.53
C PRO A 451 -45.35 -52.61 36.67
N GLU A 452 -44.46 -53.49 37.16
CA GLU A 452 -44.68 -54.24 38.39
C GLU A 452 -44.99 -53.30 39.57
N PRO A 453 -45.96 -53.61 40.45
CA PRO A 453 -46.72 -54.85 40.58
C PRO A 453 -48.08 -54.87 39.84
N PHE A 454 -48.23 -54.15 38.73
CA PHE A 454 -49.51 -54.01 37.99
C PHE A 454 -49.56 -54.79 36.67
N SER A 455 -48.68 -55.80 36.49
CA SER A 455 -48.58 -56.66 35.29
C SER A 455 -49.90 -57.33 34.90
N ASP A 456 -50.70 -57.73 35.90
CA ASP A 456 -51.86 -58.60 35.72
C ASP A 456 -53.16 -57.81 35.45
N VAL A 457 -53.06 -56.47 35.33
CA VAL A 457 -54.19 -55.60 35.00
C VAL A 457 -54.05 -55.11 33.57
N ASP A 458 -54.92 -55.57 32.67
CA ASP A 458 -55.06 -54.95 31.37
C ASP A 458 -55.70 -53.56 31.52
N PHE A 459 -54.97 -52.54 31.05
CA PHE A 459 -55.42 -51.15 31.03
C PHE A 459 -56.03 -50.76 29.67
N SER A 460 -56.08 -51.66 28.69
CA SER A 460 -56.67 -51.44 27.37
C SER A 460 -58.19 -51.17 27.45
N LEU A 461 -58.70 -50.43 26.46
CA LEU A 461 -60.13 -50.27 26.20
C LEU A 461 -60.32 -50.19 24.69
N GLU A 462 -61.02 -51.16 24.11
CA GLU A 462 -61.55 -51.09 22.76
C GLU A 462 -63.05 -50.79 22.81
N LEU A 463 -63.58 -50.16 21.75
CA LEU A 463 -64.97 -49.73 21.67
C LEU A 463 -65.70 -50.45 20.53
N HIS A 464 -66.75 -51.21 20.86
CA HIS A 464 -67.54 -51.97 19.91
C HIS A 464 -68.94 -51.35 19.75
N LEU A 465 -69.05 -50.33 18.89
CA LEU A 465 -70.32 -49.61 18.64
C LEU A 465 -71.45 -50.50 18.08
N ALA A 466 -71.12 -51.68 17.54
CA ALA A 466 -72.06 -52.63 16.96
C ALA A 466 -72.58 -53.70 17.95
N ALA A 467 -72.15 -53.69 19.21
CA ALA A 467 -72.61 -54.66 20.21
C ALA A 467 -74.09 -54.40 20.58
N SER A 468 -74.89 -55.47 20.63
CA SER A 468 -76.33 -55.39 20.96
C SER A 468 -76.62 -55.07 22.42
N ASN A 469 -75.66 -55.29 23.31
CA ASN A 469 -75.75 -55.04 24.75
C ASN A 469 -74.82 -53.88 25.15
N PRO A 470 -75.29 -52.86 25.91
CA PRO A 470 -74.43 -51.78 26.39
C PRO A 470 -73.26 -52.22 27.27
N HIS A 471 -73.33 -53.40 27.88
CA HIS A 471 -72.26 -54.00 28.68
C HIS A 471 -71.17 -54.69 27.84
N GLU A 472 -71.43 -54.97 26.55
CA GLU A 472 -70.49 -55.60 25.61
C GLU A 472 -69.79 -54.58 24.71
N MET A 473 -70.07 -53.27 24.89
CA MET A 473 -69.48 -52.20 24.08
C MET A 473 -68.03 -51.84 24.45
N LEU A 474 -67.52 -52.29 25.60
CA LEU A 474 -66.17 -52.01 26.11
C LEU A 474 -65.52 -53.28 26.64
N THR A 475 -64.22 -53.47 26.38
CA THR A 475 -63.48 -54.70 26.70
C THR A 475 -63.27 -54.97 28.20
N ALA A 476 -63.22 -53.92 29.04
CA ALA A 476 -62.84 -54.04 30.46
C ALA A 476 -63.65 -53.12 31.39
N ASP A 477 -63.80 -53.49 32.67
CA ASP A 477 -64.49 -52.67 33.66
C ASP A 477 -63.61 -51.51 34.17
N VAL A 478 -63.90 -50.34 33.62
CA VAL A 478 -63.34 -49.03 33.99
C VAL A 478 -63.53 -48.70 35.47
N LYS A 479 -64.62 -49.16 36.11
CA LYS A 479 -64.98 -48.79 37.49
C LYS A 479 -64.37 -49.71 38.53
N GLY A 480 -64.47 -51.02 38.36
CA GLY A 480 -64.01 -52.02 39.32
C GLY A 480 -62.50 -52.29 39.26
N THR A 481 -61.92 -52.37 38.06
CA THR A 481 -60.54 -52.88 37.89
C THR A 481 -59.54 -51.76 37.60
N ILE A 482 -59.76 -51.00 36.52
CA ILE A 482 -58.79 -50.00 36.02
C ILE A 482 -58.59 -48.85 37.02
N ARG A 483 -59.69 -48.24 37.50
CA ARG A 483 -59.62 -47.04 38.34
C ARG A 483 -58.92 -47.26 39.70
N PRO A 484 -59.17 -48.36 40.45
CA PRO A 484 -58.45 -48.60 41.71
C PRO A 484 -56.96 -48.89 41.51
N ALA A 485 -56.56 -49.53 40.40
CA ALA A 485 -55.16 -49.79 40.10
C ALA A 485 -54.39 -48.50 39.82
N LEU A 486 -54.92 -47.62 38.95
CA LEU A 486 -54.30 -46.31 38.65
C LEU A 486 -54.14 -45.42 39.90
N LEU A 487 -55.05 -45.51 40.87
CA LEU A 487 -54.94 -44.78 42.14
C LEU A 487 -53.77 -45.27 43.01
N LYS A 488 -53.45 -46.57 43.00
CA LYS A 488 -52.28 -47.11 43.71
C LYS A 488 -50.97 -46.70 43.04
N VAL A 489 -50.91 -46.73 41.70
CA VAL A 489 -49.76 -46.23 40.91
C VAL A 489 -49.47 -44.76 41.25
N ALA A 490 -50.52 -43.93 41.26
CA ALA A 490 -50.38 -42.51 41.54
C ALA A 490 -49.85 -42.21 42.96
N GLU A 491 -50.14 -43.07 43.95
CA GLU A 491 -49.62 -42.91 45.31
C GLU A 491 -48.17 -43.36 45.44
N GLY A 492 -47.76 -44.44 44.76
CA GLY A 492 -46.34 -44.87 44.71
C GLY A 492 -45.43 -43.77 44.16
N ILE A 493 -45.82 -43.16 43.04
CA ILE A 493 -45.07 -42.06 42.39
C ILE A 493 -44.99 -40.81 43.28
N ARG A 494 -45.99 -40.56 44.14
CA ARG A 494 -45.96 -39.46 45.12
C ARG A 494 -44.91 -39.70 46.21
N ILE A 495 -44.82 -40.92 46.72
CA ILE A 495 -43.84 -41.30 47.76
C ILE A 495 -42.42 -41.24 47.20
N GLU A 496 -42.19 -41.79 46.01
CA GLU A 496 -40.90 -41.72 45.33
C GLU A 496 -40.45 -40.26 45.10
N ARG A 497 -41.38 -39.41 44.61
CA ARG A 497 -41.12 -37.97 44.42
C ARG A 497 -40.78 -37.24 45.73
N ALA A 498 -41.36 -37.64 46.86
CA ALA A 498 -41.03 -37.05 48.16
C ALA A 498 -39.59 -37.40 48.56
N ASN A 499 -39.21 -38.68 48.47
CA ASN A 499 -37.86 -39.14 48.79
C ASN A 499 -36.78 -38.40 47.96
N VAL A 500 -36.98 -38.28 46.64
CA VAL A 500 -36.05 -37.57 45.74
C VAL A 500 -35.98 -36.06 46.05
N ASN A 501 -37.07 -35.47 46.52
CA ASN A 501 -37.08 -34.07 46.96
C ASN A 501 -36.27 -33.87 48.25
N ASP A 502 -36.33 -34.80 49.19
CA ASP A 502 -35.59 -34.73 50.45
C ASP A 502 -34.09 -34.99 50.24
N GLU A 503 -33.72 -35.89 49.31
CA GLU A 503 -32.34 -36.03 48.83
C GLU A 503 -31.82 -34.73 48.18
N LYS A 504 -32.64 -34.06 47.36
CA LYS A 504 -32.29 -32.76 46.77
C LYS A 504 -31.99 -31.71 47.85
N ILE A 505 -32.86 -31.58 48.86
CA ILE A 505 -32.67 -30.61 49.96
C ILE A 505 -31.36 -30.88 50.72
N ARG A 506 -31.02 -32.16 50.94
CA ARG A 506 -29.73 -32.54 51.55
C ARG A 506 -28.54 -32.11 50.69
N ILE A 507 -28.59 -32.32 49.38
CA ILE A 507 -27.51 -31.94 48.45
C ILE A 507 -27.35 -30.42 48.39
N GLU A 508 -28.44 -29.65 48.42
CA GLU A 508 -28.39 -28.18 48.49
C GLU A 508 -27.71 -27.70 49.77
N HIS A 509 -28.03 -28.29 50.94
CA HIS A 509 -27.36 -27.97 52.20
C HIS A 509 -25.86 -28.33 52.23
N ASP A 510 -25.46 -29.48 51.67
CA ASP A 510 -24.05 -29.85 51.56
C ASP A 510 -23.29 -28.94 50.57
N LEU A 511 -23.95 -28.41 49.54
CA LEU A 511 -23.39 -27.43 48.62
C LEU A 511 -23.19 -26.07 49.30
N ASP A 512 -24.20 -25.54 49.99
CA ASP A 512 -24.10 -24.28 50.75
C ASP A 512 -22.94 -24.33 51.76
N ARG A 513 -22.75 -25.46 52.45
CA ARG A 513 -21.62 -25.66 53.36
C ARG A 513 -20.26 -25.56 52.63
N LEU A 514 -20.10 -26.25 51.50
CA LEU A 514 -18.88 -26.19 50.69
C LEU A 514 -18.62 -24.81 50.08
N THR A 515 -19.66 -24.03 49.77
CA THR A 515 -19.51 -22.63 49.33
C THR A 515 -18.95 -21.76 50.46
N ASN A 516 -19.48 -21.87 51.69
CA ASN A 516 -18.94 -21.14 52.84
C ASN A 516 -17.48 -21.55 53.17
N GLU A 517 -17.12 -22.83 53.03
CA GLU A 517 -15.73 -23.30 53.17
C GLU A 517 -14.80 -22.70 52.09
N CYS A 518 -15.26 -22.56 50.85
CA CYS A 518 -14.56 -21.87 49.76
C CYS A 518 -14.38 -20.36 50.02
N ASP A 519 -15.40 -19.67 50.52
CA ASP A 519 -15.33 -18.23 50.77
C ASP A 519 -14.43 -17.89 51.97
N ASN A 520 -14.48 -18.66 53.06
CA ASN A 520 -13.56 -18.50 54.19
C ASN A 520 -12.09 -18.65 53.76
N THR A 521 -11.78 -19.69 52.98
CA THR A 521 -10.40 -19.90 52.47
C THR A 521 -9.97 -18.83 51.45
N ARG A 522 -10.93 -18.19 50.76
CA ARG A 522 -10.68 -17.04 49.89
C ARG A 522 -10.34 -15.77 50.68
N GLU A 523 -11.00 -15.53 51.82
CA GLU A 523 -10.65 -14.41 52.73
C GLU A 523 -9.28 -14.62 53.38
N GLU A 524 -8.95 -15.85 53.81
CA GLU A 524 -7.60 -16.17 54.30
C GLU A 524 -6.51 -15.93 53.24
N LEU A 525 -6.78 -16.27 51.97
CA LEU A 525 -5.86 -16.00 50.86
C LEU A 525 -5.64 -14.49 50.67
N GLN A 526 -6.71 -13.69 50.66
CA GLN A 526 -6.59 -12.23 50.54
C GLN A 526 -5.83 -11.61 51.72
N SER A 527 -6.03 -12.11 52.93
CA SER A 527 -5.25 -11.70 54.11
C SER A 527 -3.76 -12.01 53.95
N ARG A 528 -3.43 -13.17 53.35
CA ARG A 528 -2.06 -13.59 53.05
C ARG A 528 -1.42 -12.76 51.93
N ASP A 529 -2.15 -12.43 50.88
CA ASP A 529 -1.66 -11.57 49.79
C ASP A 529 -1.34 -10.16 50.28
N VAL A 530 -2.17 -9.58 51.16
CA VAL A 530 -1.90 -8.27 51.80
C VAL A 530 -0.68 -8.33 52.73
N GLN A 531 -0.51 -9.42 53.49
CA GLN A 531 0.71 -9.63 54.29
C GLN A 531 1.96 -9.75 53.41
N LEU A 532 1.85 -10.42 52.25
CA LEU A 532 2.95 -10.60 51.30
C LEU A 532 3.35 -9.29 50.62
N ASP A 533 2.39 -8.45 50.20
CA ASP A 533 2.68 -7.12 49.64
C ASP A 533 3.37 -6.20 50.66
N VAL A 534 2.94 -6.21 51.93
CA VAL A 534 3.63 -5.48 53.01
C VAL A 534 5.07 -5.98 53.21
N LEU A 535 5.31 -7.29 53.17
CA LEU A 535 6.65 -7.87 53.29
C LEU A 535 7.53 -7.59 52.07
N LEU A 536 6.98 -7.60 50.85
CA LEU A 536 7.71 -7.21 49.64
C LEU A 536 8.15 -5.75 49.69
N ARG A 537 7.25 -4.84 50.08
CA ARG A 537 7.60 -3.43 50.29
C ARG A 537 8.69 -3.27 51.33
N GLN A 538 8.61 -3.97 52.47
CA GLN A 538 9.67 -3.95 53.49
C GLN A 538 11.01 -4.48 52.97
N ALA A 539 11.02 -5.52 52.14
CA ALA A 539 12.23 -6.06 51.53
C ALA A 539 12.85 -5.07 50.51
N GLU A 540 12.03 -4.35 49.75
CA GLU A 540 12.47 -3.29 48.85
C GLU A 540 13.02 -2.07 49.63
N ASP A 541 12.31 -1.65 50.69
CA ASP A 541 12.74 -0.62 51.66
C ASP A 541 14.11 -0.94 52.31
N ILE A 542 14.41 -2.22 52.53
CA ILE A 542 15.70 -2.69 53.08
C ILE A 542 16.77 -2.74 51.98
N LYS A 543 16.42 -3.26 50.80
CA LYS A 543 17.30 -3.32 49.62
C LYS A 543 17.79 -1.93 49.21
N ASP A 544 16.90 -0.94 49.18
CA ASP A 544 17.23 0.40 48.73
C ASP A 544 18.08 1.15 49.77
N ARG A 545 17.80 0.99 51.08
CA ARG A 545 18.71 1.46 52.14
C ARG A 545 20.09 0.82 52.06
N ALA A 546 20.17 -0.49 51.79
CA ALA A 546 21.45 -1.18 51.61
C ALA A 546 22.19 -0.72 50.34
N ALA A 547 21.47 -0.33 49.28
CA ALA A 547 22.05 0.26 48.08
C ALA A 547 22.59 1.68 48.36
N GLU A 548 21.87 2.49 49.15
CA GLU A 548 22.35 3.80 49.60
C GLU A 548 23.59 3.67 50.51
N GLU A 549 23.57 2.76 51.49
CA GLU A 549 24.68 2.52 52.41
C GLU A 549 25.92 1.98 51.68
N THR A 550 25.76 1.02 50.77
CA THR A 550 26.89 0.52 49.96
C THR A 550 27.40 1.57 48.97
N ALA A 551 26.54 2.44 48.41
CA ALA A 551 26.97 3.58 47.60
C ALA A 551 27.74 4.62 48.45
N ALA A 552 27.31 4.92 49.68
CA ALA A 552 28.02 5.80 50.60
C ALA A 552 29.39 5.21 50.97
N SER A 553 29.43 3.94 51.39
CA SER A 553 30.66 3.22 51.74
C SER A 553 31.64 3.14 50.56
N ASN A 554 31.17 2.88 49.34
CA ASN A 554 32.02 2.90 48.14
C ASN A 554 32.57 4.29 47.81
N ASN A 555 31.79 5.35 48.05
CA ASN A 555 32.25 6.73 47.90
C ASN A 555 33.29 7.12 48.97
N GLU A 556 33.20 6.61 50.19
CA GLU A 556 34.22 6.81 51.22
C GLU A 556 35.48 5.99 50.97
N ALA A 557 35.35 4.72 50.57
CA ALA A 557 36.47 3.92 50.09
C ALA A 557 37.20 4.61 48.93
N SER A 558 36.47 5.15 47.94
CA SER A 558 37.05 5.90 46.82
C SER A 558 37.77 7.20 47.22
N LYS A 559 37.41 7.82 48.37
CA LYS A 559 38.16 8.95 48.93
C LYS A 559 39.44 8.45 49.60
N LEU A 560 39.32 7.43 50.45
CA LEU A 560 40.44 6.83 51.18
C LEU A 560 41.49 6.23 50.23
N GLU A 561 41.09 5.60 49.13
CA GLU A 561 42.02 5.13 48.09
C GLU A 561 42.78 6.28 47.42
N ARG A 562 42.12 7.43 47.17
CA ARG A 562 42.78 8.64 46.63
C ARG A 562 43.72 9.27 47.66
N GLU A 563 43.33 9.32 48.93
CA GLU A 563 44.18 9.80 50.01
C GLU A 563 45.40 8.88 50.22
N VAL A 564 45.21 7.57 50.21
CA VAL A 564 46.31 6.58 50.23
C VAL A 564 47.20 6.71 48.99
N GLY A 565 46.65 6.92 47.79
CA GLY A 565 47.43 7.16 46.57
C GLY A 565 48.24 8.47 46.63
N ASN A 566 47.66 9.54 47.18
CA ASN A 566 48.34 10.82 47.42
C ASN A 566 49.44 10.68 48.49
N ILE A 567 49.20 9.91 49.55
CA ILE A 567 50.20 9.60 50.58
C ILE A 567 51.31 8.73 50.00
N GLN A 568 51.00 7.69 49.22
CA GLN A 568 52.00 6.83 48.58
C GLN A 568 52.89 7.61 47.61
N THR A 569 52.32 8.47 46.77
CA THR A 569 53.09 9.31 45.85
C THR A 569 53.91 10.38 46.58
N SER A 570 53.37 10.99 47.66
CA SER A 570 54.12 11.90 48.53
C SER A 570 55.27 11.18 49.27
N VAL A 571 55.04 9.97 49.76
CA VAL A 571 56.07 9.13 50.38
C VAL A 571 57.14 8.76 49.36
N GLN A 572 56.80 8.33 48.15
CA GLN A 572 57.76 8.05 47.07
C GLN A 572 58.58 9.29 46.68
N GLN A 573 57.95 10.47 46.60
CA GLN A 573 58.65 11.73 46.34
C GLN A 573 59.61 12.10 47.48
N SER A 574 59.20 11.93 48.74
CA SER A 574 60.06 12.19 49.90
C SER A 574 61.19 11.15 50.03
N GLU A 575 60.94 9.89 49.70
CA GLU A 575 61.95 8.83 49.64
C GLU A 575 62.98 9.11 48.54
N LEU A 576 62.53 9.54 47.35
CA LEU A 576 63.42 9.93 46.25
C LEU A 576 64.27 11.16 46.64
N ALA A 577 63.67 12.17 47.29
CA ALA A 577 64.37 13.36 47.78
C ALA A 577 65.35 13.04 48.93
N MET A 578 65.01 12.10 49.81
CA MET A 578 65.93 11.66 50.87
C MET A 578 67.07 10.81 50.29
N LYS A 579 66.82 9.96 49.28
CA LYS A 579 67.87 9.21 48.57
C LYS A 579 68.82 10.11 47.78
N SER A 580 68.32 11.14 47.10
CA SER A 580 69.18 12.10 46.41
C SER A 580 69.99 12.94 47.40
N ARG A 581 69.41 13.32 48.54
CA ARG A 581 70.12 14.00 49.64
C ARG A 581 71.16 13.10 50.32
N LEU A 582 70.87 11.82 50.52
CA LEU A 582 71.83 10.83 51.03
C LEU A 582 73.03 10.72 50.08
N SER A 583 72.77 10.51 48.79
CA SER A 583 73.82 10.40 47.77
C SER A 583 74.67 11.66 47.64
N ALA A 584 74.07 12.85 47.79
CA ALA A 584 74.81 14.11 47.88
C ALA A 584 75.73 14.16 49.12
N LEU A 585 75.24 13.76 50.30
CA LEU A 585 76.05 13.67 51.52
C LEU A 585 77.16 12.62 51.44
N GLU A 586 76.92 11.49 50.76
CA GLU A 586 77.94 10.46 50.51
C GLU A 586 79.08 11.00 49.63
N VAL A 587 78.76 11.81 48.62
CA VAL A 587 79.75 12.49 47.78
C VAL A 587 80.50 13.59 48.55
N GLU A 588 79.81 14.43 49.33
CA GLU A 588 80.46 15.43 50.19
C GLU A 588 81.38 14.77 51.23
N TYR A 589 80.95 13.68 51.87
CA TYR A 589 81.75 12.93 52.81
C TYR A 589 83.00 12.33 52.13
N ALA A 590 82.85 11.75 50.92
CA ALA A 590 83.98 11.19 50.18
C ALA A 590 85.00 12.27 49.74
N ASP A 591 84.56 13.46 49.33
CA ASP A 591 85.46 14.57 49.01
C ASP A 591 86.17 15.11 50.27
N ILE A 592 85.45 15.22 51.39
CA ILE A 592 86.05 15.57 52.70
C ILE A 592 87.09 14.53 53.12
N GLU A 593 86.79 13.23 53.04
CA GLU A 593 87.74 12.18 53.41
C GLU A 593 88.98 12.20 52.50
N HIS A 594 88.79 12.38 51.19
CA HIS A 594 89.88 12.52 50.23
C HIS A 594 90.75 13.76 50.51
N ARG A 595 90.12 14.89 50.85
CA ARG A 595 90.78 16.15 51.20
C ARG A 595 91.54 16.06 52.52
N THR A 596 90.99 15.39 53.53
CA THR A 596 91.68 15.09 54.79
C THR A 596 92.85 14.13 54.59
N ARG A 597 92.68 13.09 53.75
CA ARG A 597 93.75 12.15 53.40
C ARG A 597 94.92 12.86 52.71
N ARG A 598 94.61 13.73 51.73
CA ARG A 598 95.60 14.58 51.06
C ARG A 598 96.31 15.53 52.03
N LEU A 599 95.59 16.27 52.87
CA LEU A 599 96.21 17.14 53.88
C LEU A 599 97.11 16.37 54.87
N LYS A 600 96.77 15.11 55.17
CA LYS A 600 97.62 14.22 55.98
C LYS A 600 98.89 13.78 55.23
N GLU A 601 98.80 13.51 53.93
CA GLU A 601 99.98 13.23 53.10
C GLU A 601 100.88 14.47 52.92
N ASP A 602 100.30 15.63 52.63
CA ASP A 602 101.00 16.91 52.51
C ASP A 602 101.74 17.26 53.83
N THR A 603 101.09 17.14 54.99
CA THR A 603 101.74 17.38 56.30
C THR A 603 102.77 16.32 56.69
N ILE A 604 102.58 15.05 56.30
CA ILE A 604 103.64 14.02 56.45
C ILE A 604 104.86 14.38 55.59
N ASN A 605 104.65 14.85 54.36
CA ASN A 605 105.72 15.29 53.47
C ASN A 605 106.47 16.52 54.03
N GLU A 606 105.77 17.51 54.60
CA GLU A 606 106.40 18.64 55.31
C GLU A 606 107.20 18.18 56.53
N ILE A 607 106.66 17.28 57.36
CA ILE A 607 107.37 16.72 58.52
C ILE A 607 108.64 15.96 58.07
N VAL A 608 108.57 15.19 56.99
CA VAL A 608 109.74 14.50 56.41
C VAL A 608 110.76 15.51 55.87
N ALA A 609 110.32 16.56 55.16
CA ALA A 609 111.20 17.61 54.65
C ALA A 609 111.91 18.38 55.79
N HIS A 610 111.17 18.80 56.82
CA HIS A 610 111.74 19.43 58.01
C HIS A 610 112.68 18.48 58.77
N THR A 611 112.34 17.19 58.88
CA THR A 611 113.22 16.20 59.52
C THR A 611 114.53 16.04 58.73
N GLN A 612 114.48 15.97 57.39
CA GLN A 612 115.69 15.95 56.56
C GLN A 612 116.51 17.24 56.71
N LEU A 613 115.86 18.39 56.87
CA LEU A 613 116.53 19.68 57.05
C LEU A 613 117.17 19.79 58.44
N ILE A 614 116.52 19.26 59.49
CA ILE A 614 117.09 19.13 60.84
C ILE A 614 118.26 18.13 60.86
N VAL A 615 118.18 17.02 60.10
CA VAL A 615 119.31 16.08 59.95
C VAL A 615 120.50 16.75 59.25
N LYS A 616 120.27 17.50 58.16
CA LYS A 616 121.32 18.29 57.48
C LYS A 616 121.94 19.36 58.40
N PHE A 617 121.11 20.05 59.18
CA PHE A 617 121.58 21.00 60.18
C PHE A 617 122.40 20.31 61.28
N LYS A 618 121.96 19.14 61.77
CA LYS A 618 122.71 18.33 62.74
C LYS A 618 124.06 17.87 62.19
N THR A 619 124.15 17.44 60.92
CA THR A 619 125.45 17.05 60.34
C THR A 619 126.36 18.25 60.12
N GLN A 620 125.82 19.42 59.73
CA GLN A 620 126.61 20.67 59.63
C GLN A 620 127.12 21.14 61.01
N VAL A 621 126.25 21.19 62.02
CA VAL A 621 126.63 21.55 63.40
C VAL A 621 127.57 20.50 64.00
N GLY A 622 127.41 19.21 63.67
CA GLY A 622 128.37 18.16 64.01
C GLY A 622 129.77 18.47 63.47
N THR A 623 129.92 18.64 62.15
CA THR A 623 131.23 18.97 61.55
C THR A 623 131.82 20.30 62.03
N LEU A 624 130.98 21.27 62.45
CA LEU A 624 131.44 22.53 63.05
C LEU A 624 131.87 22.36 64.52
N LEU A 625 131.26 21.43 65.27
CA LEU A 625 131.65 21.09 66.63
C LEU A 625 132.90 20.19 66.65
N ASP A 626 133.03 19.25 65.72
CA ASP A 626 134.23 18.42 65.55
C ASP A 626 135.45 19.32 65.23
N GLY A 627 135.29 20.28 64.30
CA GLY A 627 136.32 21.28 63.99
C GLY A 627 136.58 22.31 65.11
N LEU A 628 135.66 22.48 66.06
CA LEU A 628 135.90 23.25 67.29
C LEU A 628 136.56 22.42 68.39
N ALA A 629 136.37 21.10 68.40
CA ALA A 629 137.07 20.19 69.30
C ALA A 629 138.55 20.08 68.91
N GLU A 630 138.88 19.91 67.62
CA GLU A 630 140.27 19.93 67.14
C GLU A 630 140.99 21.25 67.46
N TYR A 631 140.27 22.38 67.53
CA TYR A 631 140.83 23.67 67.91
C TYR A 631 140.94 23.86 69.45
N ALA A 632 140.21 23.06 70.24
CA ALA A 632 140.24 23.10 71.70
C ALA A 632 141.36 22.23 72.32
N GLU A 633 141.87 21.23 71.60
CA GLU A 633 142.98 20.36 72.02
C GLU A 633 144.39 20.95 71.74
N GLN A 634 144.50 22.24 71.41
CA GLN A 634 145.79 22.94 71.24
C GLN A 634 145.99 24.09 72.26
N VAL A 635 145.65 23.79 73.51
CA VAL A 635 146.19 24.42 74.74
C VAL A 635 146.89 23.33 75.57
#